data_AF-A0AB34WXF3-F1
#
_entry.id   AF-A0AB34WXF3-F1
#
_cell.length_a   1.000
_cell.length_b   1.000
_cell.length_c   1.000
_cell.angle_alpha   90.00
_cell.angle_beta   90.00
_cell.angle_gamma   90.00
#
_symmetry.space_group_name_H-M   'P 1'
#
loop_
_entity.id
_entity.type
_entity.pdbx_description
1 polymer ?
#
loop_
_entity_poly.entity_id
_entity_poly.type
_entity_poly.pdbx_seq_one_letter_code
_entity_poly.pdbx_strand_id
1 'polypeptide(L)'
;MRSQITGPRARNGRKVQLTPYVGIANYPTPAEAAIAFADVAMNLADMPVTDPRTRDIVRQVAEQSLSADEAVKIRVSEILDSQPLS
;
A
#
# COMPACT_ATOMS: atom_id res chain seq x y z
N MET A 1 5.69 8.15 -51.07
CA MET A 1 5.22 9.28 -50.22
C MET A 1 5.31 8.85 -48.77
N ARG A 2 6.11 9.54 -47.93
CA ARG A 2 6.33 9.20 -46.52
C ARG A 2 5.55 10.22 -45.67
N SER A 3 4.48 9.80 -45.01
CA SER A 3 3.72 10.66 -44.09
C SER A 3 4.52 10.84 -42.79
N GLN A 4 5.00 12.06 -42.57
CA GLN A 4 5.55 12.49 -41.28
C GLN A 4 4.38 12.98 -40.41
N ILE A 5 4.08 12.25 -39.33
CA ILE A 5 3.16 12.73 -38.29
C ILE A 5 4.01 13.57 -37.32
N THR A 6 3.82 14.89 -37.37
CA THR A 6 4.37 15.84 -36.41
C THR A 6 3.52 15.85 -35.13
N GLY A 7 3.99 15.15 -34.08
CA GLY A 7 3.51 15.35 -32.71
C GLY A 7 4.18 16.58 -32.07
N PRO A 8 3.54 17.25 -31.08
CA PRO A 8 4.04 18.49 -30.52
C PRO A 8 5.35 18.27 -29.77
N ARG A 9 6.32 19.13 -30.07
CA ARG A 9 7.66 19.21 -29.45
C ARG A 9 7.56 19.17 -27.93
N ALA A 10 8.17 18.16 -27.31
CA ALA A 10 8.39 18.11 -25.87
C ALA A 10 9.31 19.27 -25.47
N ARG A 11 8.74 20.30 -24.84
CA ARG A 11 9.49 21.36 -24.16
C ARG A 11 10.05 20.78 -22.87
N ASN A 12 11.36 20.92 -22.72
CA ASN A 12 12.10 20.73 -21.47
C ASN A 12 11.40 21.48 -20.32
N GLY A 13 10.81 20.72 -19.41
CA GLY A 13 10.34 21.19 -18.11
C GLY A 13 10.52 20.00 -17.17
N ARG A 14 11.30 20.20 -16.10
CA ARG A 14 11.62 19.20 -15.07
C ARG A 14 10.45 18.23 -14.91
N LYS A 15 10.65 16.96 -15.27
CA LYS A 15 9.74 15.90 -14.85
C LYS A 15 9.77 15.93 -13.34
N VAL A 16 8.76 16.58 -12.74
CA VAL A 16 8.39 16.34 -11.35
C VAL A 16 8.35 14.84 -11.26
N GLN A 17 9.25 14.27 -10.46
CA GLN A 17 9.38 12.85 -10.26
C GLN A 17 8.11 12.43 -9.51
N LEU A 18 7.05 12.24 -10.29
CA LEU A 18 5.81 11.66 -9.84
C LEU A 18 6.17 10.21 -9.53
N THR A 19 6.47 9.97 -8.26
CA THR A 19 5.75 9.03 -7.38
C THR A 19 6.69 8.17 -6.51
N PRO A 20 6.24 7.76 -5.31
CA PRO A 20 6.93 6.78 -4.46
C PRO A 20 7.05 5.37 -5.07
N TYR A 21 6.52 5.13 -6.28
CA TYR A 21 6.39 3.81 -6.89
C TYR A 21 7.72 3.14 -7.26
N VAL A 22 8.84 3.88 -7.32
CA VAL A 22 10.14 3.30 -7.71
C VAL A 22 10.67 2.31 -6.66
N GLY A 23 10.30 2.46 -5.38
CA GLY A 23 10.67 1.51 -4.33
C GLY A 23 9.89 0.19 -4.36
N ILE A 24 8.69 0.21 -4.94
CA ILE A 24 7.78 -0.95 -5.00
C ILE A 24 8.24 -1.97 -6.06
N ALA A 25 8.94 -1.50 -7.10
CA ALA A 25 9.39 -2.31 -8.22
C ALA A 25 10.47 -3.36 -7.87
N ASN A 26 11.08 -3.29 -6.67
CA ASN A 26 12.13 -4.23 -6.23
C ASN A 26 11.65 -5.25 -5.19
N TYR A 27 10.35 -5.32 -4.88
CA TYR A 27 9.85 -6.31 -3.93
C TYR A 27 9.67 -7.68 -4.59
N PRO A 28 10.06 -8.78 -3.90
CA PRO A 28 10.00 -10.13 -4.46
C PRO A 28 8.58 -10.58 -4.84
N THR A 29 7.57 -10.12 -4.10
CA THR A 29 6.17 -10.49 -4.32
C THR A 29 5.22 -9.29 -4.34
N PRO A 30 4.07 -9.39 -5.04
CA PRO A 30 3.01 -8.38 -4.97
C PRO A 30 2.51 -8.11 -3.53
N ALA A 31 2.51 -9.14 -2.68
CA ALA A 31 2.12 -9.02 -1.28
C ALA A 31 3.10 -8.12 -0.51
N GLU A 32 4.40 -8.37 -0.63
CA GLU A 32 5.43 -7.55 0.02
C GLU A 32 5.44 -6.11 -0.51
N ALA A 33 5.22 -5.92 -1.81
CA ALA A 33 5.04 -4.61 -2.43
C ALA A 33 3.86 -3.83 -1.81
N ALA A 34 2.72 -4.50 -1.64
CA ALA A 34 1.53 -3.89 -1.04
C ALA A 34 1.75 -3.53 0.44
N ILE A 35 2.37 -4.43 1.21
CA ILE A 35 2.71 -4.19 2.62
C ILE A 35 3.68 -3.01 2.74
N ALA A 36 4.72 -2.96 1.93
CA ALA A 36 5.69 -1.86 1.95
C ALA A 36 5.06 -0.52 1.59
N PHE A 37 4.16 -0.49 0.59
CA PHE A 37 3.41 0.71 0.26
C PHE A 37 2.56 1.19 1.45
N ALA A 38 1.83 0.27 2.09
CA ALA A 38 1.02 0.58 3.26
C ALA A 38 1.89 1.09 4.42
N ASP A 39 3.02 0.44 4.71
CA ASP A 39 3.96 0.88 5.75
C ASP A 39 4.46 2.31 5.47
N VAL A 40 4.88 2.63 4.24
CA VAL A 40 5.31 3.99 3.89
C VAL A 40 4.18 5.00 4.06
N ALA A 41 2.98 4.69 3.58
CA ALA A 41 1.83 5.59 3.68
C ALA A 41 1.44 5.88 5.14
N MET A 42 1.44 4.85 5.99
CA MET A 42 1.10 4.97 7.41
C MET A 42 2.18 5.72 8.20
N ASN A 43 3.46 5.52 7.87
CA ASN A 43 4.55 6.31 8.45
C ASN A 43 4.47 7.79 8.04
N LEU A 44 4.14 8.09 6.79
CA LEU A 44 3.96 9.49 6.31
C LEU A 44 2.77 10.19 6.97
N ALA A 45 1.79 9.43 7.45
CA ALA A 45 0.65 9.94 8.19
C ALA A 45 0.90 10.04 9.72
N ASP A 46 2.13 9.83 10.18
CA ASP A 46 2.50 9.75 11.61
C ASP A 46 1.68 8.69 12.40
N MET A 47 1.23 7.63 11.71
CA MET A 47 0.41 6.55 12.28
C MET A 47 1.03 5.18 11.97
N PRO A 48 2.27 4.88 12.41
CA PRO A 48 2.91 3.61 12.11
C PRO A 48 2.11 2.43 12.69
N VAL A 49 1.91 1.40 11.88
CA VAL A 49 1.28 0.14 12.34
C VAL A 49 2.33 -0.70 13.06
N THR A 50 2.40 -0.55 14.39
CA THR A 50 3.38 -1.22 15.26
C THR A 50 2.87 -2.50 15.90
N ASP A 51 1.56 -2.69 15.99
CA ASP A 51 0.96 -3.88 16.59
C ASP A 51 1.26 -5.14 15.76
N PRO A 52 1.98 -6.14 16.31
CA PRO A 52 2.35 -7.34 15.56
C PRO A 52 1.13 -8.10 15.03
N ARG A 53 0.03 -8.11 15.79
CA ARG A 53 -1.20 -8.79 15.40
C ARG A 53 -1.83 -8.14 14.17
N THR A 54 -1.95 -6.81 14.18
CA THR A 54 -2.43 -6.06 13.02
C THR A 54 -1.53 -6.26 11.81
N ARG A 55 -0.20 -6.30 11.98
CA ARG A 55 0.75 -6.56 10.88
C ARG A 55 0.57 -7.95 10.26
N ASP A 56 0.33 -8.97 11.08
CA ASP A 56 0.08 -10.33 10.58
C ASP A 56 -1.25 -10.45 9.82
N ILE A 57 -2.28 -9.72 10.24
CA ILE A 57 -3.55 -9.66 9.50
C ILE A 57 -3.36 -8.97 8.14
N VAL A 58 -2.64 -7.85 8.10
CA VAL A 58 -2.31 -7.15 6.84
C VAL A 58 -1.53 -8.06 5.89
N ARG A 59 -0.60 -8.87 6.41
CA ARG A 59 0.12 -9.87 5.61
C ARG A 59 -0.83 -10.90 4.99
N GLN A 60 -1.73 -11.47 5.78
CA GLN A 60 -2.71 -12.45 5.29
C GLN A 60 -3.63 -11.87 4.21
N VAL A 61 -4.01 -10.59 4.33
CA VAL A 61 -4.79 -9.90 3.29
C VAL A 61 -3.96 -9.70 2.02
N ALA A 62 -2.71 -9.29 2.16
CA ALA A 62 -1.80 -9.09 1.02
C ALA A 62 -1.49 -10.40 0.29
N GLU A 63 -1.39 -11.51 1.03
CA GLU A 63 -1.20 -12.87 0.51
C GLU A 63 -2.51 -13.50 0.00
N GLN A 64 -3.65 -12.80 0.10
CA GLN A 64 -4.98 -13.27 -0.30
C GLN A 64 -5.45 -14.53 0.44
N SER A 65 -4.85 -14.85 1.59
CA SER A 65 -5.32 -15.92 2.47
C SER A 65 -6.50 -15.49 3.34
N LEU A 66 -6.75 -14.19 3.45
CA LEU A 66 -7.83 -13.57 4.21
C LEU A 66 -8.41 -12.40 3.40
N SER A 67 -9.74 -12.26 3.34
CA SER A 67 -10.33 -11.08 2.71
C SER A 67 -10.20 -9.83 3.58
N ALA A 68 -10.24 -8.65 2.96
CA ALA A 68 -10.19 -7.38 3.69
C ALA A 68 -11.39 -7.21 4.66
N ASP A 69 -12.58 -7.68 4.27
CA ASP A 69 -13.78 -7.62 5.13
C ASP A 69 -13.65 -8.53 6.36
N GLU A 70 -13.14 -9.75 6.17
CA GLU A 70 -12.87 -10.67 7.29
C GLU A 70 -11.79 -10.12 8.22
N ALA A 71 -10.73 -9.52 7.67
CA ALA A 71 -9.69 -8.88 8.45
C ALA A 71 -10.23 -7.75 9.34
N VAL A 72 -11.13 -6.92 8.81
CA VAL A 72 -11.80 -5.86 9.59
C VAL A 72 -12.66 -6.47 10.69
N LYS A 73 -13.48 -7.49 10.37
CA LYS A 73 -14.32 -8.17 11.36
C LYS A 73 -13.50 -8.76 12.50
N ILE A 74 -12.42 -9.48 12.19
CA ILE A 74 -11.51 -10.06 13.18
C ILE A 74 -10.95 -8.94 14.07
N ARG A 75 -10.43 -7.87 13.48
CA ARG A 75 -9.78 -6.81 14.25
C ARG A 75 -10.76 -6.04 15.14
N VAL A 76 -11.97 -5.76 14.65
CA VAL A 76 -13.02 -5.10 15.42
C VAL A 76 -13.45 -5.98 16.59
N SER A 77 -13.69 -7.27 16.37
CA SER A 77 -14.05 -8.21 17.44
C SER A 77 -12.96 -8.28 18.52
N GLU A 78 -11.69 -8.42 18.14
CA GLU A 78 -10.57 -8.45 19.09
C GLU A 78 -10.50 -7.18 19.96
N ILE A 79 -10.76 -6.00 19.37
CA ILE A 79 -10.77 -4.72 20.10
C ILE A 79 -11.95 -4.67 21.08
N LEU A 80 -13.14 -5.11 20.67
CA LEU A 80 -14.34 -5.12 21.51
C LEU A 80 -14.23 -6.12 22.66
N ASP A 81 -13.66 -7.30 22.41
CA ASP A 81 -13.43 -8.33 23.42
C ASP A 81 -12.36 -7.90 24.45
N SER A 82 -11.46 -6.99 24.06
CA SER A 82 -10.42 -6.45 24.94
C SER A 82 -10.88 -5.28 25.81
N GLN A 83 -12.11 -4.78 25.63
CA GLN A 83 -12.68 -3.70 26.45
C GLN A 83 -13.27 -4.28 27.74
N PRO A 84 -12.84 -3.85 28.94
CA PRO A 84 -13.55 -4.22 30.15
C PRO A 84 -14.95 -3.64 30.09
N LEU A 85 -15.97 -4.49 30.28
CA LEU A 85 -17.35 -4.06 30.53
C LEU A 85 -17.32 -3.14 31.76
N SER A 86 -17.37 -1.82 31.53
CA SER A 86 -17.52 -0.81 32.60
C SER A 86 -18.95 -0.77 33.12
#